data_AF-A0A7Z0AYU8-F1
#
_entry.id   AF-A0A7Z0AYU8-F1
#
_cell.length_a   1.000
_cell.length_b   1.000
_cell.length_c   1.000
_cell.angle_alpha   90.00
_cell.angle_beta   90.00
_cell.angle_gamma   90.00
#
_symmetry.space_group_name_H-M   'P 1'
#
loop_
_entity.id
_entity.type
_entity.pdbx_description
1 polymer ?
#
loop_
_entity_poly.entity_id
_entity_poly.type
_entity_poly.pdbx_seq_one_letter_code
_entity_poly.pdbx_strand_id
1 'polypeptide(L)'
;MEHHAEVLQGGRWYQHGPSWQDLAAVLLVLGMVILMGVGVRQMVAPLVVAHQPGLSLSPAALPLYTLRTVTRMLAALVASLIFTFTYATLAARNRRAEMILMPLLDVLQSVPILGYLSFTVVFFVSLFPGNVLGPELAAIFAIFTSQAWNMAFSFYQSLKTIPIGLDEASRSFRLSAWQRFWRLEVPFAMPGLIWNMMMSMSGGWFFVVAAEAISVGNLQIALPGVGSYVATAIQQRSLAAVGWAILAMTIAIVLYDQLLFRPMVAWADRFRPEDTAAQTVPRSWVLDLFRRSGFAARVAGPSWSHVAEGGPREADAATFRSSDPLVRASPRSGRALARCHSRGRCLRCVAARGIRPRLALVGRF
;
A
#
# COMPACT_ATOMS: atom_id res chain seq x y z
N MET A 1 -22.38 -45.71 -33.44
CA MET A 1 -21.86 -45.83 -32.05
C MET A 1 -20.34 -45.98 -32.08
N GLU A 2 -19.60 -45.02 -32.67
CA GLU A 2 -18.12 -45.07 -32.78
C GLU A 2 -17.49 -43.66 -32.84
N HIS A 3 -17.95 -42.70 -32.04
CA HIS A 3 -17.36 -41.34 -32.03
C HIS A 3 -17.08 -40.75 -30.64
N HIS A 4 -17.10 -41.57 -29.57
CA HIS A 4 -16.92 -41.08 -28.19
C HIS A 4 -15.68 -41.61 -27.46
N ALA A 5 -14.64 -42.06 -28.19
CA ALA A 5 -13.47 -42.71 -27.58
C ALA A 5 -12.18 -41.85 -27.52
N GLU A 6 -12.20 -40.56 -27.87
CA GLU A 6 -10.99 -39.70 -27.85
C GLU A 6 -10.89 -38.74 -26.65
N VAL A 7 -11.87 -38.70 -25.73
CA VAL A 7 -11.86 -37.77 -24.57
C VAL A 7 -10.99 -38.26 -23.40
N LEU A 8 -10.32 -39.41 -23.51
CA LEU A 8 -9.48 -39.99 -22.46
C LEU A 8 -7.98 -39.97 -22.78
N GLN A 9 -7.50 -38.99 -23.56
CA GLN A 9 -6.06 -38.75 -23.65
C GLN A 9 -5.58 -37.91 -22.45
N GLY A 10 -4.93 -38.62 -21.54
CA GLY A 10 -4.42 -38.17 -20.26
C GLY A 10 -3.78 -36.79 -20.29
N GLY A 11 -4.37 -35.88 -19.52
CA GLY A 11 -3.67 -34.73 -18.97
C GLY A 11 -2.46 -35.24 -18.19
N ARG A 12 -1.28 -35.18 -18.80
CA ARG A 12 -0.02 -35.34 -18.07
C ARG A 12 0.04 -34.20 -17.08
N TRP A 13 -0.36 -34.47 -15.83
CA TRP A 13 -0.06 -33.61 -14.69
C TRP A 13 1.46 -33.57 -14.58
N TYR A 14 2.07 -32.56 -15.20
CA TYR A 14 3.49 -32.29 -15.02
C TYR A 14 3.66 -31.90 -13.54
N GLN A 15 3.92 -32.89 -12.68
CA GLN A 15 4.33 -32.64 -11.31
C GLN A 15 5.67 -31.91 -11.38
N HIS A 16 5.62 -30.58 -11.44
CA HIS A 16 6.80 -29.77 -11.21
C HIS A 16 7.28 -30.11 -9.80
N GLY A 17 8.41 -30.80 -9.71
CA GLY A 17 9.15 -30.94 -8.46
C GLY A 17 9.45 -29.54 -7.89
N PRO A 18 9.77 -29.43 -6.59
CA PRO A 18 10.05 -28.14 -5.97
C PRO A 18 11.18 -27.44 -6.74
N SER A 19 10.83 -26.35 -7.41
CA SER A 19 11.78 -25.49 -8.10
C SER A 19 12.61 -24.74 -7.05
N TRP A 20 13.80 -24.27 -7.41
CA TRP A 20 14.58 -23.37 -6.54
C TRP A 20 13.77 -22.13 -6.11
N GLN A 21 12.81 -21.71 -6.95
CA GLN A 21 11.90 -20.60 -6.69
C GLN A 21 10.86 -20.94 -5.61
N ASP A 22 10.41 -22.20 -5.54
CA ASP A 22 9.56 -22.71 -4.44
C ASP A 22 10.33 -22.68 -3.11
N LEU A 23 11.57 -23.17 -3.13
CA LEU A 23 12.42 -23.17 -1.94
C LEU A 23 12.72 -21.75 -1.46
N ALA A 24 13.03 -20.83 -2.38
CA ALA A 24 13.26 -19.42 -2.07
C ALA A 24 12.02 -18.73 -1.49
N ALA A 25 10.83 -18.96 -2.07
CA ALA A 25 9.58 -18.40 -1.55
C ALA A 25 9.25 -18.94 -0.15
N VAL A 26 9.41 -20.25 0.08
CA VAL A 26 9.17 -20.88 1.38
C VAL A 26 10.15 -20.36 2.44
N LEU A 27 11.44 -20.27 2.11
CA LEU A 27 12.45 -19.72 3.02
C LEU A 27 12.19 -18.25 3.35
N LEU A 28 11.73 -17.45 2.40
CA LEU A 28 11.37 -16.05 2.61
C LEU A 28 10.19 -15.91 3.59
N VAL A 29 9.12 -16.68 3.36
CA VAL A 29 7.94 -16.66 4.25
C VAL A 29 8.29 -17.18 5.64
N LEU A 30 8.97 -18.32 5.73
CA LEU A 30 9.40 -18.89 7.01
C LEU A 30 10.35 -17.96 7.75
N GLY A 31 11.30 -17.35 7.05
CA GLY A 31 12.21 -16.36 7.62
C GLY A 31 11.46 -15.16 8.20
N MET A 32 10.48 -14.62 7.46
CA MET A 32 9.66 -13.51 7.94
C MET A 32 8.82 -13.90 9.17
N VAL A 33 8.21 -15.08 9.17
CA VAL A 33 7.42 -15.59 10.30
C VAL A 33 8.30 -15.80 11.54
N ILE A 34 9.48 -16.39 11.37
CA ILE A 34 10.44 -16.60 12.47
C ILE A 34 10.91 -15.25 13.02
N LEU A 35 11.27 -14.31 12.15
CA LEU A 35 11.71 -12.97 12.56
C LEU A 35 10.60 -12.22 13.32
N MET A 36 9.35 -12.26 12.83
CA MET A 36 8.20 -11.68 13.54
C MET A 36 7.97 -12.38 14.89
N GLY A 37 8.05 -13.71 14.94
CA GLY A 37 7.90 -14.48 16.17
C GLY A 37 8.97 -14.15 17.20
N VAL A 38 10.22 -13.95 16.77
CA VAL A 38 11.32 -13.48 17.63
C VAL A 38 11.06 -12.06 18.13
N GLY A 39 10.60 -11.16 17.25
CA GLY A 39 10.22 -9.79 17.63
C GLY A 39 9.13 -9.78 18.71
N VAL A 40 8.03 -10.50 18.48
CA VAL A 40 6.90 -10.59 19.42
C VAL A 40 7.33 -11.22 20.74
N ARG A 41 8.03 -12.37 20.73
CA ARG A 41 8.46 -13.04 21.97
C ARG A 41 9.28 -12.12 22.87
N GLN A 42 10.09 -11.26 22.27
CA GLN A 42 10.92 -10.31 22.98
C GLN A 42 10.18 -9.10 23.57
N MET A 43 8.93 -8.87 23.16
CA MET A 43 8.05 -7.81 23.65
C MET A 43 7.13 -8.29 24.78
N VAL A 44 7.11 -9.59 25.09
CA VAL A 44 6.28 -10.21 26.16
C VAL A 44 7.12 -10.57 27.40
N ALA A 45 8.38 -10.11 27.48
CA ALA A 45 9.24 -10.38 28.64
C ALA A 45 8.77 -9.61 29.89
N PRO A 46 9.04 -10.12 31.12
CA PRO A 46 8.76 -9.37 32.35
C PRO A 46 9.55 -8.04 32.41
N LEU A 47 8.91 -6.94 32.81
CA LEU A 47 9.57 -5.65 33.00
C LEU A 47 10.23 -5.64 34.38
N VAL A 48 11.56 -5.77 34.43
CA VAL A 48 12.30 -5.38 35.64
C VAL A 48 12.60 -3.88 35.52
N VAL A 49 11.62 -3.04 35.87
CA VAL A 49 11.74 -1.57 35.84
C VAL A 49 12.97 -1.08 36.65
N ALA A 50 13.39 -1.84 37.65
CA ALA A 50 14.53 -1.50 38.51
C ALA A 50 15.90 -1.58 37.82
N HIS A 51 16.06 -2.34 36.74
CA HIS A 51 17.33 -2.49 36.01
C HIS A 51 17.05 -2.64 34.50
N GLN A 52 16.73 -1.54 33.83
CA GLN A 52 16.79 -1.50 32.37
C GLN A 52 18.26 -1.70 31.96
N PRO A 53 18.66 -2.81 31.32
CA PRO A 53 20.02 -2.94 30.81
C PRO A 53 20.26 -1.77 29.83
N GLY A 54 21.33 -1.02 30.05
CA GLY A 54 21.64 0.17 29.25
C GLY A 54 21.61 -0.16 27.75
N LEU A 55 20.96 0.70 26.96
CA LEU A 55 20.90 0.53 25.52
C LEU A 55 22.32 0.52 24.94
N SER A 56 22.71 -0.61 24.34
CA SER A 56 23.98 -0.70 23.64
C SER A 56 23.94 0.13 22.35
N LEU A 57 24.86 1.08 22.22
CA LEU A 57 25.11 1.80 20.95
C LEU A 57 26.02 1.02 19.99
N SER A 58 26.20 -0.28 20.20
CA SER A 58 26.96 -1.11 19.28
C SER A 58 26.18 -1.32 17.96
N PRO A 59 26.83 -1.22 16.80
CA PRO A 59 26.18 -1.50 15.52
C PRO A 59 25.61 -2.93 15.43
N ALA A 60 26.18 -3.88 16.18
CA ALA A 60 25.71 -5.26 16.25
C ALA A 60 24.33 -5.41 16.93
N ALA A 61 23.91 -4.44 17.75
CA ALA A 61 22.59 -4.44 18.38
C ALA A 61 21.47 -3.95 17.43
N LEU A 62 21.84 -3.18 16.39
CA LEU A 62 20.87 -2.55 15.48
C LEU A 62 19.95 -3.53 14.77
N PRO A 63 20.40 -4.69 14.22
CA PRO A 63 19.48 -5.62 13.57
C PRO A 63 18.32 -6.05 14.48
N LEU A 64 18.59 -6.25 15.76
CA LEU A 64 17.56 -6.65 16.71
C LEU A 64 16.63 -5.49 17.06
N TYR A 65 17.19 -4.30 17.27
CA TYR A 65 16.40 -3.09 17.50
C TYR A 65 15.51 -2.75 16.31
N THR A 66 16.04 -2.83 15.09
CA THR A 66 15.29 -2.68 13.85
C THR A 66 14.17 -3.69 13.73
N LEU A 67 14.42 -4.95 14.08
CA LEU A 67 13.39 -5.99 14.06
C LEU A 67 12.23 -5.67 15.02
N ARG A 68 12.53 -5.22 16.24
CA ARG A 68 11.50 -4.81 17.22
C ARG A 68 10.70 -3.62 16.71
N THR A 69 11.38 -2.59 16.20
CA THR A 69 10.75 -1.41 15.62
C THR A 69 9.82 -1.77 14.46
N VAL A 70 10.30 -2.55 13.50
CA VAL A 70 9.49 -3.01 12.35
C VAL A 70 8.31 -3.86 12.82
N THR A 71 8.50 -4.71 13.83
CA THR A 71 7.40 -5.51 14.41
C THR A 71 6.31 -4.63 15.01
N ARG A 72 6.66 -3.59 15.76
CA ARG A 72 5.69 -2.59 16.28
C ARG A 72 4.95 -1.89 15.15
N MET A 73 5.68 -1.45 14.12
CA MET A 73 5.08 -0.73 12.99
C MET A 73 4.14 -1.61 12.16
N LEU A 74 4.46 -2.91 12.01
CA LEU A 74 3.58 -3.86 11.31
C LEU A 74 2.36 -4.23 12.16
N ALA A 75 2.52 -4.39 13.47
CA ALA A 75 1.39 -4.58 14.38
C ALA A 75 0.44 -3.38 14.36
N ALA A 76 1.00 -2.17 14.37
CA ALA A 76 0.25 -0.93 14.22
C ALA A 76 -0.44 -0.85 12.85
N LEU A 77 0.22 -1.24 11.75
CA LEU A 77 -0.36 -1.24 10.42
C LEU A 77 -1.55 -2.20 10.30
N VAL A 78 -1.46 -3.39 10.92
CA VAL A 78 -2.58 -4.34 11.00
C VAL A 78 -3.75 -3.72 11.78
N ALA A 79 -3.48 -3.09 12.93
CA ALA A 79 -4.51 -2.38 13.67
C ALA A 79 -5.13 -1.24 12.85
N SER A 80 -4.31 -0.48 12.10
CA SER A 80 -4.75 0.60 11.21
C SER A 80 -5.61 0.08 10.05
N LEU A 81 -5.31 -1.11 9.51
CA LEU A 81 -6.14 -1.77 8.50
C LEU A 81 -7.50 -2.18 9.06
N ILE A 82 -7.52 -2.81 10.24
CA ILE A 82 -8.76 -3.21 10.91
C ILE A 82 -9.62 -1.96 11.20
N PHE A 83 -9.00 -0.91 11.75
CA PHE A 83 -9.65 0.37 11.96
C PHE A 83 -10.19 0.95 10.64
N THR A 84 -9.38 0.99 9.59
CA THR A 84 -9.77 1.50 8.27
C THR A 84 -10.99 0.76 7.73
N PHE A 85 -10.94 -0.57 7.67
CA PHE A 85 -12.03 -1.39 7.12
C PHE A 85 -13.32 -1.30 7.94
N THR A 86 -13.23 -1.09 9.26
CA THR A 86 -14.43 -0.95 10.10
C THR A 86 -14.95 0.48 10.10
N TYR A 87 -14.12 1.44 10.47
CA TYR A 87 -14.46 2.85 10.64
C TYR A 87 -14.90 3.50 9.34
N ALA A 88 -14.11 3.37 8.28
CA ALA A 88 -14.38 4.03 7.00
C ALA A 88 -15.58 3.40 6.28
N THR A 89 -15.78 2.08 6.38
CA THR A 89 -16.96 1.41 5.82
C THR A 89 -18.24 1.84 6.54
N LEU A 90 -18.19 1.93 7.87
CA LEU A 90 -19.32 2.41 8.67
C LEU A 90 -19.68 3.87 8.30
N ALA A 91 -18.67 4.73 8.20
CA ALA A 91 -18.84 6.12 7.76
C ALA A 91 -19.38 6.20 6.32
N ALA A 92 -18.90 5.36 5.39
CA ALA A 92 -19.31 5.40 4.00
C ALA A 92 -20.77 4.94 3.79
N ARG A 93 -21.21 3.92 4.55
CA ARG A 93 -22.53 3.27 4.37
C ARG A 93 -23.67 3.93 5.13
N ASN A 94 -23.40 4.62 6.24
CA ASN A 94 -24.44 5.23 7.06
C ASN A 94 -24.27 6.74 7.12
N ARG A 95 -25.25 7.48 6.58
CA ARG A 95 -25.24 8.95 6.55
C ARG A 95 -25.16 9.58 7.94
N ARG A 96 -25.73 8.95 8.97
CA ARG A 96 -25.59 9.43 10.37
C ARG A 96 -24.19 9.19 10.91
N ALA A 97 -23.61 8.03 10.60
CA ALA A 97 -22.25 7.73 10.99
C ALA A 97 -21.26 8.65 10.27
N GLU A 98 -21.45 8.92 8.97
CA GLU A 98 -20.66 9.86 8.18
C GLU A 98 -20.55 11.24 8.84
N MET A 99 -21.69 11.81 9.25
CA MET A 99 -21.77 13.13 9.89
C MET A 99 -21.02 13.23 11.23
N ILE A 100 -20.75 12.10 11.90
CA ILE A 100 -20.06 12.07 13.19
C ILE A 100 -18.60 11.61 13.02
N LEU A 101 -18.41 10.48 12.33
CA LEU A 101 -17.13 9.80 12.19
C LEU A 101 -16.16 10.59 11.31
N MET A 102 -16.61 11.24 10.23
CA MET A 102 -15.69 12.00 9.37
C MET A 102 -15.14 13.25 10.08
N PRO A 103 -15.96 14.10 10.73
CA PRO A 103 -15.43 15.20 11.53
C PRO A 103 -14.59 14.73 12.72
N LEU A 104 -14.98 13.63 13.38
CA LEU A 104 -14.16 13.06 14.46
C LEU A 104 -12.78 12.61 13.95
N LEU A 105 -12.71 11.97 12.79
CA LEU A 105 -11.46 11.58 12.16
C LEU A 105 -10.58 12.80 11.85
N ASP A 106 -11.19 13.89 11.36
CA ASP A 106 -10.51 15.13 11.03
C ASP A 106 -9.95 15.85 12.29
N VAL A 107 -10.72 15.86 13.37
CA VAL A 107 -10.23 16.37 14.67
C VAL A 107 -9.10 15.50 15.20
N LEU A 108 -9.26 14.18 15.19
CA LEU A 108 -8.25 13.27 15.73
C LEU A 108 -6.93 13.33 14.94
N GLN A 109 -6.96 13.52 13.62
CA GLN A 109 -5.72 13.66 12.85
C GLN A 109 -4.97 14.97 13.13
N SER A 110 -5.68 16.02 13.57
CA SER A 110 -5.07 17.32 13.89
C SER A 110 -4.32 17.33 15.23
N VAL A 111 -4.64 16.39 16.12
CA VAL A 111 -4.01 16.30 17.44
C VAL A 111 -2.60 15.71 17.30
N PRO A 112 -1.56 16.38 17.84
CA PRO A 112 -0.20 15.84 17.80
C PRO A 112 -0.09 14.50 18.53
N ILE A 113 0.73 13.59 17.99
CA ILE A 113 0.96 12.26 18.58
C ILE A 113 1.51 12.32 20.00
N LEU A 114 2.31 13.34 20.31
CA LEU A 114 2.79 13.59 21.68
C LEU A 114 1.64 13.84 22.68
N GLY A 115 0.55 14.48 22.22
CA GLY A 115 -0.66 14.67 23.01
C GLY A 115 -1.33 13.33 23.34
N TYR A 116 -1.40 12.43 22.35
CA TYR A 116 -1.90 11.07 22.55
C TYR A 116 -1.04 10.24 23.51
N LEU A 117 0.28 10.33 23.37
CA LEU A 117 1.23 9.60 24.21
C LEU A 117 1.07 9.91 25.70
N SER A 118 0.79 11.16 26.05
CA SER A 118 0.73 11.60 27.45
C SER A 118 -0.31 10.82 28.27
N PHE A 119 -1.50 10.59 27.71
CA PHE A 119 -2.54 9.83 28.41
C PHE A 119 -2.46 8.33 28.14
N THR A 120 -2.10 7.92 26.92
CA THR A 120 -2.09 6.50 26.55
C THR A 120 -0.97 5.71 27.21
N VAL A 121 0.21 6.32 27.41
CA VAL A 121 1.30 5.68 28.15
C VAL A 121 0.85 5.34 29.56
N VAL A 122 0.25 6.31 30.27
CA VAL A 122 -0.26 6.08 31.64
C VAL A 122 -1.34 5.01 31.63
N PHE A 123 -2.28 5.07 30.68
CA PHE A 123 -3.36 4.08 30.55
C PHE A 123 -2.83 2.65 30.35
N PHE A 124 -1.97 2.42 29.36
CA PHE A 124 -1.47 1.07 29.06
C PHE A 124 -0.49 0.55 30.11
N VAL A 125 0.36 1.40 30.69
CA VAL A 125 1.26 1.01 31.80
C VAL A 125 0.45 0.62 33.04
N SER A 126 -0.62 1.35 33.34
CA SER A 126 -1.50 1.04 34.49
C SER A 126 -2.31 -0.24 34.29
N LEU A 127 -2.63 -0.59 33.04
CA LEU A 127 -3.34 -1.83 32.70
C LEU A 127 -2.45 -3.08 32.87
N PHE A 128 -1.15 -2.94 32.66
CA PHE A 128 -0.17 -4.03 32.76
C PHE A 128 0.99 -3.67 33.71
N PRO A 129 0.72 -3.53 35.02
CA PRO A 129 1.74 -3.11 35.98
C PRO A 129 2.88 -4.13 36.04
N GLY A 130 4.13 -3.66 35.91
CA GLY A 130 5.33 -4.51 35.97
C GLY A 130 5.58 -5.38 34.74
N ASN A 131 4.88 -5.18 33.62
CA ASN A 131 5.07 -5.94 32.38
C ASN A 131 5.41 -5.03 31.19
N VAL A 132 6.40 -5.42 30.36
CA VAL A 132 6.84 -4.70 29.14
C VAL A 132 5.67 -4.44 28.18
N LEU A 133 4.64 -5.29 28.22
CA LEU A 133 3.43 -5.14 27.42
C LEU A 133 2.76 -3.76 27.52
N GLY A 134 2.75 -3.12 28.69
CA GLY A 134 2.12 -1.81 28.86
C GLY A 134 2.77 -0.74 27.96
N PRO A 135 4.08 -0.46 28.14
CA PRO A 135 4.81 0.44 27.23
C PRO A 135 4.79 0.01 25.76
N GLU A 136 4.85 -1.29 25.47
CA GLU A 136 4.79 -1.78 24.08
C GLU A 136 3.46 -1.44 23.41
N LEU A 137 2.33 -1.61 24.12
CA LEU A 137 1.01 -1.23 23.62
C LEU A 137 0.89 0.29 23.46
N ALA A 138 1.48 1.07 24.36
CA ALA A 138 1.52 2.52 24.21
C ALA A 138 2.30 2.94 22.95
N ALA A 139 3.45 2.31 22.69
CA ALA A 139 4.25 2.58 21.50
C ALA A 139 3.50 2.16 20.22
N ILE A 140 2.90 0.96 20.19
CA ILE A 140 2.10 0.48 19.06
C ILE A 140 0.91 1.41 18.82
N PHE A 141 0.23 1.85 19.88
CA PHE A 141 -0.88 2.80 19.76
C PHE A 141 -0.43 4.14 19.16
N ALA A 142 0.71 4.68 19.60
CA ALA A 142 1.25 5.92 19.05
C ALA A 142 1.67 5.80 17.59
N ILE A 143 2.18 4.64 17.16
CA ILE A 143 2.47 4.39 15.74
C ILE A 143 1.16 4.22 14.96
N PHE A 144 0.19 3.50 15.52
CA PHE A 144 -1.13 3.27 14.93
C PHE A 144 -1.83 4.60 14.58
N THR A 145 -1.81 5.58 15.48
CA THR A 145 -2.43 6.89 15.23
C THR A 145 -1.77 7.60 14.05
N SER A 146 -0.44 7.50 13.88
CA SER A 146 0.25 8.07 12.72
C SER A 146 -0.14 7.42 11.38
N GLN A 147 -0.58 6.16 11.41
CA GLN A 147 -0.87 5.37 10.21
C GLN A 147 -2.36 5.39 9.83
N ALA A 148 -3.24 5.34 10.83
CA ALA A 148 -4.66 5.03 10.68
C ALA A 148 -5.45 6.12 9.95
N TRP A 149 -5.19 7.40 10.24
CA TRP A 149 -6.02 8.51 9.78
C TRP A 149 -6.08 8.62 8.26
N ASN A 150 -4.91 8.68 7.62
CA ASN A 150 -4.79 8.81 6.18
C ASN A 150 -5.35 7.59 5.43
N MET A 151 -5.13 6.38 5.97
CA MET A 151 -5.67 5.14 5.41
C MET A 151 -7.21 5.10 5.48
N ALA A 152 -7.80 5.45 6.62
CA ALA A 152 -9.23 5.51 6.79
C ALA A 152 -9.88 6.53 5.85
N PHE A 153 -9.28 7.71 5.74
CA PHE A 153 -9.76 8.78 4.87
C PHE A 153 -9.71 8.38 3.38
N SER A 154 -8.61 7.78 2.94
CA SER A 154 -8.46 7.29 1.57
C SER A 154 -9.44 6.17 1.22
N PHE A 155 -9.61 5.20 2.12
CA PHE A 155 -10.56 4.11 1.91
C PHE A 155 -12.00 4.63 1.84
N TYR A 156 -12.39 5.51 2.76
CA TYR A 156 -13.68 6.18 2.76
C TYR A 156 -13.98 6.87 1.41
N GLN A 157 -13.05 7.68 0.92
CA GLN A 157 -13.20 8.37 -0.37
C GLN A 157 -13.32 7.38 -1.54
N SER A 158 -12.52 6.31 -1.51
CA SER A 158 -12.59 5.25 -2.53
C SER A 158 -13.98 4.60 -2.55
N LEU A 159 -14.59 4.35 -1.38
CA LEU A 159 -15.95 3.82 -1.33
C LEU A 159 -17.01 4.79 -1.87
N LYS A 160 -16.86 6.09 -1.59
CA LYS A 160 -17.79 7.12 -2.09
C LYS A 160 -17.69 7.37 -3.60
N THR A 161 -16.59 6.97 -4.22
CA THR A 161 -16.34 7.18 -5.65
C THR A 161 -16.63 5.94 -6.50
N ILE A 162 -17.18 4.87 -5.91
CA ILE A 162 -17.64 3.69 -6.66
C ILE A 162 -18.68 4.11 -7.71
N PRO A 163 -18.45 3.83 -9.01
CA PRO A 163 -19.40 4.16 -10.06
C PRO A 163 -20.77 3.50 -9.87
N ILE A 164 -21.83 4.22 -10.22
CA ILE A 164 -23.21 3.75 -10.03
C ILE A 164 -23.51 2.43 -10.76
N GLY A 165 -22.90 2.21 -11.93
CA GLY A 165 -23.06 0.95 -12.68
C GLY A 165 -22.54 -0.28 -11.92
N LEU A 166 -21.44 -0.16 -11.17
CA LEU A 166 -20.95 -1.24 -10.33
C LEU A 166 -21.85 -1.46 -9.10
N ASP A 167 -22.42 -0.38 -8.57
CA ASP A 167 -23.42 -0.46 -7.49
C ASP A 167 -24.68 -1.21 -7.94
N GLU A 168 -25.24 -0.85 -9.09
CA GLU A 168 -26.42 -1.47 -9.68
C GLU A 168 -26.19 -2.93 -10.06
N ALA A 169 -25.02 -3.24 -10.63
CA ALA A 169 -24.61 -4.62 -10.89
C ALA A 169 -24.57 -5.45 -9.59
N SER A 170 -23.99 -4.91 -8.51
CA SER A 170 -23.93 -5.60 -7.22
C SER A 170 -25.32 -5.94 -6.66
N ARG A 171 -26.30 -5.04 -6.85
CA ARG A 171 -27.70 -5.26 -6.45
C ARG A 171 -28.41 -6.27 -7.34
N SER A 172 -28.15 -6.23 -8.65
CA SER A 172 -28.71 -7.17 -9.62
C SER A 172 -28.25 -8.61 -9.36
N PHE A 173 -26.98 -8.78 -8.99
CA PHE A 173 -26.44 -10.07 -8.53
C PHE A 173 -26.84 -10.44 -7.09
N ARG A 174 -27.65 -9.60 -6.42
CA ARG A 174 -28.12 -9.80 -5.03
C ARG A 174 -26.99 -10.12 -4.05
N LEU A 175 -25.84 -9.45 -4.21
CA LEU A 175 -24.71 -9.64 -3.31
C LEU A 175 -25.09 -9.21 -1.89
N SER A 176 -24.77 -10.06 -0.91
CA SER A 176 -24.91 -9.69 0.50
C SER A 176 -23.93 -8.55 0.86
N ALA A 177 -24.18 -7.85 1.97
CA ALA A 177 -23.31 -6.78 2.45
C ALA A 177 -21.83 -7.20 2.58
N TRP A 178 -21.60 -8.45 3.02
CA TRP A 178 -20.28 -9.05 3.16
C TRP A 178 -19.65 -9.42 1.81
N GLN A 179 -20.44 -9.99 0.89
CA GLN A 179 -19.98 -10.30 -0.46
C GLN A 179 -19.61 -9.02 -1.21
N ARG A 180 -20.45 -7.99 -1.14
CA ARG A 180 -20.18 -6.67 -1.72
C ARG A 180 -18.91 -6.06 -1.14
N PHE A 181 -18.71 -6.14 0.17
CA PHE A 181 -17.51 -5.61 0.83
C PHE A 181 -16.24 -6.24 0.26
N TRP A 182 -16.15 -7.57 0.22
CA TRP A 182 -14.95 -8.26 -0.23
C TRP A 182 -14.78 -8.39 -1.74
N ARG A 183 -15.87 -8.38 -2.52
CA ARG A 183 -15.82 -8.59 -3.98
C ARG A 183 -15.86 -7.31 -4.80
N LEU A 184 -16.34 -6.20 -4.22
CA LEU A 184 -16.44 -4.92 -4.92
C LEU A 184 -15.67 -3.82 -4.18
N GLU A 185 -16.05 -3.53 -2.94
CA GLU A 185 -15.57 -2.35 -2.20
C GLU A 185 -14.08 -2.40 -1.90
N VAL A 186 -13.60 -3.49 -1.28
CA VAL A 186 -12.17 -3.67 -0.98
C VAL A 186 -11.34 -3.69 -2.26
N PRO A 187 -11.63 -4.55 -3.28
CA PRO A 187 -10.87 -4.56 -4.53
C PRO A 187 -10.78 -3.19 -5.21
N PHE A 188 -11.90 -2.47 -5.31
CA PHE A 188 -11.93 -1.14 -5.92
C PHE A 188 -11.05 -0.14 -5.17
N ALA A 189 -11.05 -0.18 -3.84
CA ALA A 189 -10.27 0.71 -3.01
C ALA A 189 -8.79 0.29 -2.83
N MET A 190 -8.42 -0.94 -3.20
CA MET A 190 -7.08 -1.48 -2.94
C MET A 190 -5.93 -0.62 -3.49
N PRO A 191 -5.96 -0.13 -4.76
CA PRO A 191 -4.85 0.67 -5.28
C PRO A 191 -4.60 1.94 -4.46
N GLY A 192 -5.68 2.66 -4.11
CA GLY A 192 -5.61 3.86 -3.28
C GLY A 192 -5.18 3.55 -1.85
N LEU A 193 -5.71 2.48 -1.26
CA LEU A 193 -5.38 2.07 0.10
C LEU A 193 -3.90 1.69 0.23
N ILE A 194 -3.36 0.87 -0.67
CA ILE A 194 -1.96 0.40 -0.61
C ILE A 194 -0.99 1.58 -0.73
N TRP A 195 -1.27 2.53 -1.63
CA TRP A 195 -0.49 3.76 -1.72
C TRP A 195 -0.51 4.54 -0.40
N ASN A 196 -1.69 4.69 0.21
CA ASN A 196 -1.81 5.39 1.48
C ASN A 196 -1.20 4.62 2.65
N MET A 197 -1.17 3.28 2.62
CA MET A 197 -0.42 2.46 3.56
C MET A 197 1.09 2.72 3.45
N MET A 198 1.64 2.85 2.23
CA MET A 198 3.05 3.17 2.01
C MET A 198 3.40 4.54 2.61
N MET A 199 2.58 5.56 2.30
CA MET A 199 2.74 6.91 2.85
C MET A 199 2.62 6.91 4.39
N SER A 200 1.62 6.22 4.93
CA SER A 200 1.41 6.07 6.37
C SER A 200 2.59 5.37 7.07
N MET A 201 3.17 4.34 6.45
CA MET A 201 4.35 3.66 6.99
C MET A 201 5.55 4.62 7.09
N SER A 202 5.73 5.50 6.09
CA SER A 202 6.74 6.56 6.15
C SER A 202 6.47 7.55 7.29
N GLY A 203 5.22 7.91 7.54
CA GLY A 203 4.82 8.72 8.70
C GLY A 203 5.17 8.06 10.03
N GLY A 204 5.00 6.75 10.14
CA GLY A 204 5.35 5.98 11.33
C GLY A 204 6.81 6.11 11.76
N TRP A 205 7.76 6.18 10.81
CA TRP A 205 9.18 6.36 11.12
C TRP A 205 9.49 7.70 11.80
N PHE A 206 8.71 8.75 11.53
CA PHE A 206 8.89 10.05 12.18
C PHE A 206 8.52 9.99 13.68
N PHE A 207 7.48 9.21 14.01
CA PHE A 207 6.98 9.11 15.38
C PHE A 207 7.57 7.96 16.18
N VAL A 208 8.26 7.02 15.53
CA VAL A 208 8.83 5.84 16.20
C VAL A 208 9.87 6.20 17.26
N VAL A 209 10.61 7.30 17.04
CA VAL A 209 11.56 7.83 18.03
C VAL A 209 10.83 8.23 19.31
N ALA A 210 9.73 8.97 19.19
CA ALA A 210 8.93 9.39 20.34
C ALA A 210 8.18 8.22 21.00
N ALA A 211 7.77 7.22 20.21
CA ALA A 211 7.09 6.02 20.70
C ALA A 211 8.05 5.05 21.43
N GLU A 212 9.34 5.04 21.10
CA GLU A 212 10.33 4.15 21.72
C GLU A 212 11.16 4.84 22.82
N ALA A 213 11.30 6.16 22.78
CA ALA A 213 11.92 6.96 23.83
C ALA A 213 10.85 7.74 24.62
N ILE A 214 10.06 7.00 25.40
CA ILE A 214 8.90 7.55 26.11
C ILE A 214 9.36 8.33 27.34
N SER A 215 9.06 9.62 27.35
CA SER A 215 9.31 10.54 28.47
C SER A 215 8.03 11.29 28.80
N VAL A 216 7.23 10.79 29.75
CA VAL A 216 5.96 11.42 30.16
C VAL A 216 5.97 11.67 31.67
N GLY A 217 6.06 12.95 32.06
CA GLY A 217 6.17 13.34 33.47
C GLY A 217 7.41 12.73 34.11
N ASN A 218 7.20 11.91 35.14
CA ASN A 218 8.27 11.19 35.84
C ASN A 218 8.55 9.79 35.27
N LEU A 219 7.76 9.34 34.29
CA LEU A 219 7.95 8.04 33.63
C LEU A 219 8.94 8.21 32.47
N GLN A 220 10.13 7.64 32.65
CA GLN A 220 11.17 7.55 31.63
C GLN A 220 11.33 6.09 31.24
N ILE A 221 10.79 5.71 30.08
CA ILE A 221 10.80 4.32 29.60
C ILE A 221 11.39 4.32 28.19
N ALA A 222 12.57 3.70 28.06
CA ALA A 222 13.18 3.46 26.76
C ALA A 222 12.91 2.01 26.33
N LEU A 223 12.13 1.84 25.27
CA LEU A 223 11.89 0.53 24.66
C LEU A 223 13.02 0.20 23.70
N PRO A 224 13.63 -1.02 23.75
CA PRO A 224 14.66 -1.38 22.81
C PRO A 224 14.13 -1.34 21.37
N GLY A 225 14.78 -0.53 20.54
CA GLY A 225 14.35 -0.19 19.19
C GLY A 225 15.26 0.87 18.57
N VAL A 226 15.10 1.12 17.27
CA VAL A 226 15.94 2.07 16.53
C VAL A 226 15.69 3.50 16.99
N GLY A 227 14.44 3.82 17.35
CA GLY A 227 14.06 5.13 17.85
C GLY A 227 14.75 5.48 19.17
N SER A 228 14.75 4.56 20.14
CA SER A 228 15.48 4.76 21.40
C SER A 228 16.99 4.79 21.20
N TYR A 229 17.53 3.97 20.29
CA TYR A 229 18.94 4.02 19.89
C TYR A 229 19.32 5.41 19.35
N VAL A 230 18.52 5.98 18.43
CA VAL A 230 18.75 7.33 17.89
C VAL A 230 18.67 8.38 18.99
N ALA A 231 17.65 8.31 19.87
CA ALA A 231 17.49 9.25 20.97
C ALA A 231 18.72 9.23 21.91
N THR A 232 19.21 8.05 22.28
CA THR A 232 20.42 7.90 23.10
C THR A 232 21.68 8.37 22.36
N ALA A 233 21.82 8.08 21.07
CA ALA A 233 22.95 8.55 20.26
C ALA A 233 23.01 10.07 20.18
N ILE A 234 21.86 10.74 20.03
CA ILE A 234 21.74 12.21 20.05
C ILE A 234 22.13 12.74 21.43
N GLN A 235 21.63 12.13 22.51
CA GLN A 235 21.95 12.54 23.88
C GLN A 235 23.45 12.43 24.17
N GLN A 236 24.11 11.38 23.67
CA GLN A 236 25.56 11.17 23.81
C GLN A 236 26.39 11.90 22.75
N ARG A 237 25.76 12.68 21.85
CA ARG A 237 26.41 13.42 20.75
C ARG A 237 27.29 12.53 19.85
N SER A 238 26.95 11.26 19.70
CA SER A 238 27.69 10.30 18.87
C SER A 238 27.19 10.31 17.43
N LEU A 239 27.82 11.10 16.57
CA LEU A 239 27.48 11.17 15.15
C LEU A 239 27.66 9.83 14.43
N ALA A 240 28.65 9.04 14.83
CA ALA A 240 28.87 7.70 14.30
C ALA A 240 27.67 6.78 14.58
N ALA A 241 27.15 6.79 15.81
CA ALA A 241 25.98 5.99 16.15
C ALA A 241 24.75 6.46 15.37
N VAL A 242 24.52 7.77 15.22
CA VAL A 242 23.44 8.31 14.38
C VAL A 242 23.56 7.82 12.94
N GLY A 243 24.77 7.82 12.37
CA GLY A 243 25.04 7.29 11.02
C GLY A 243 24.66 5.82 10.87
N TRP A 244 25.02 4.97 11.84
CA TRP A 244 24.63 3.56 11.84
C TRP A 244 23.12 3.36 11.95
N ALA A 245 22.43 4.20 12.73
CA ALA A 245 20.98 4.15 12.84
C ALA A 245 20.30 4.53 11.51
N ILE A 246 20.75 5.59 10.85
CA ILE A 246 20.23 5.98 9.52
C ILE A 246 20.41 4.84 8.51
N LEU A 247 21.59 4.21 8.48
CA LEU A 247 21.84 3.06 7.60
C LEU A 247 20.86 1.90 7.90
N ALA A 248 20.67 1.57 9.18
CA ALA A 248 19.74 0.52 9.58
C ALA A 248 18.29 0.85 9.19
N MET A 249 17.85 2.10 9.36
CA MET A 249 16.53 2.57 8.92
C MET A 249 16.39 2.47 7.40
N THR A 250 17.38 2.91 6.61
CA THR A 250 17.36 2.81 5.15
C THR A 250 17.24 1.36 4.69
N ILE A 251 18.02 0.45 5.27
CA ILE A 251 17.95 -0.99 4.97
C ILE A 251 16.55 -1.52 5.31
N ALA A 252 16.01 -1.20 6.48
CA ALA A 252 14.67 -1.62 6.88
C ALA A 252 13.59 -1.13 5.91
N ILE A 253 13.65 0.15 5.52
CA ILE A 253 12.73 0.78 4.57
C ILE A 253 12.76 0.07 3.22
N VAL A 254 13.96 -0.16 2.68
CA VAL A 254 14.11 -0.88 1.41
C VAL A 254 13.59 -2.32 1.53
N LEU A 255 13.88 -3.01 2.63
CA LEU A 255 13.43 -4.39 2.84
C LEU A 255 11.91 -4.50 2.83
N TYR A 256 11.18 -3.75 3.66
CA TYR A 256 9.73 -3.88 3.67
C TYR A 256 9.09 -3.27 2.40
N ASP A 257 9.69 -2.25 1.77
CA ASP A 257 9.21 -1.74 0.47
C ASP A 257 9.22 -2.86 -0.58
N GLN A 258 10.35 -3.57 -0.68
CA GLN A 258 10.54 -4.63 -1.69
C GLN A 258 9.75 -5.89 -1.35
N LEU A 259 9.71 -6.29 -0.08
CA LEU A 259 9.12 -7.56 0.36
C LEU A 259 7.62 -7.48 0.59
N LEU A 260 7.11 -6.34 1.06
CA LEU A 260 5.71 -6.16 1.43
C LEU A 260 4.97 -5.28 0.41
N PHE A 261 5.41 -4.03 0.20
CA PHE A 261 4.62 -3.06 -0.56
C PHE A 261 4.65 -3.25 -2.07
N ARG A 262 5.82 -3.42 -2.69
CA ARG A 262 5.93 -3.61 -4.14
C ARG A 262 5.10 -4.78 -4.68
N PRO A 263 5.07 -5.96 -4.02
CA PRO A 263 4.18 -7.05 -4.39
C PRO A 263 2.71 -6.66 -4.31
N MET A 264 2.30 -5.97 -3.24
CA MET A 264 0.93 -5.50 -3.07
C MET A 264 0.54 -4.50 -4.15
N VAL A 265 1.41 -3.55 -4.49
CA VAL A 265 1.18 -2.56 -5.56
C VAL A 265 1.02 -3.24 -6.91
N ALA A 266 1.94 -4.14 -7.27
CA ALA A 266 1.88 -4.88 -8.53
C ALA A 266 0.64 -5.78 -8.62
N TRP A 267 0.18 -6.33 -7.50
CA TRP A 267 -1.05 -7.10 -7.42
C TRP A 267 -2.30 -6.21 -7.53
N ALA A 268 -2.30 -5.02 -6.94
CA ALA A 268 -3.45 -4.12 -6.92
C ALA A 268 -3.69 -3.42 -8.26
N ASP A 269 -2.68 -3.34 -9.13
CA ASP A 269 -2.79 -2.71 -10.44
C ASP A 269 -3.92 -3.31 -11.30
N ARG A 270 -4.25 -4.60 -11.10
CA ARG A 270 -5.38 -5.29 -11.78
C ARG A 270 -6.77 -4.73 -11.43
N PHE A 271 -6.89 -3.98 -10.34
CA PHE A 271 -8.15 -3.39 -9.89
C PHE A 271 -8.28 -1.91 -10.27
N ARG A 272 -7.28 -1.33 -10.94
CA ARG A 272 -7.39 0.04 -11.42
C ARG A 272 -8.43 0.14 -12.54
N PRO A 273 -9.35 1.12 -12.49
CA PRO A 273 -10.23 1.42 -13.59
C PRO A 273 -9.43 1.72 -14.87
N GLU A 274 -9.90 1.19 -16.00
CA GLU A 274 -9.22 1.25 -17.31
C GLU A 274 -8.90 2.69 -17.74
N ASP A 275 -9.74 3.66 -17.35
CA ASP A 275 -9.57 5.08 -17.66
C ASP A 275 -8.37 5.74 -16.93
N THR A 276 -7.81 5.07 -15.92
CA THR A 276 -6.65 5.58 -15.12
C THR A 276 -5.40 4.70 -15.24
N ALA A 277 -5.36 3.78 -16.21
CA ALA A 277 -4.23 2.89 -16.41
C ALA A 277 -2.94 3.70 -16.70
N ALA A 278 -1.96 3.59 -15.81
CA ALA A 278 -0.66 4.22 -16.00
C ALA A 278 0.05 3.60 -17.21
N GLN A 279 0.78 4.42 -17.98
CA GLN A 279 1.56 3.97 -19.15
C GLN A 279 2.72 3.02 -18.78
N THR A 280 2.97 2.78 -17.49
CA THR A 280 4.01 1.87 -16.98
C THR A 280 3.42 0.86 -15.98
N VAL A 281 3.41 -0.42 -16.37
CA VAL A 281 2.98 -1.53 -15.51
C VAL A 281 3.99 -1.70 -14.35
N PRO A 282 3.57 -1.62 -13.08
CA PRO A 282 4.45 -1.84 -11.92
C PRO A 282 5.00 -3.28 -11.92
N ARG A 283 6.33 -3.45 -11.88
CA ARG A 283 6.99 -4.76 -11.79
C ARG A 283 7.48 -5.04 -10.37
N SER A 284 7.30 -6.27 -9.88
CA SER A 284 7.78 -6.71 -8.56
C SER A 284 8.43 -8.08 -8.66
N TRP A 285 9.73 -8.17 -8.36
CA TRP A 285 10.49 -9.42 -8.45
C TRP A 285 10.02 -10.47 -7.45
N VAL A 286 9.55 -10.06 -6.27
CA VAL A 286 8.98 -10.97 -5.27
C VAL A 286 7.68 -11.56 -5.78
N LEU A 287 6.82 -10.74 -6.40
CA LEU A 287 5.58 -11.24 -7.00
C LEU A 287 5.88 -12.20 -8.16
N ASP A 288 6.89 -11.89 -8.98
CA ASP A 288 7.35 -12.78 -10.05
C ASP A 288 7.92 -14.09 -9.50
N LEU A 289 8.64 -14.05 -8.38
CA LEU A 289 9.13 -15.24 -7.67
C LEU A 289 7.97 -16.11 -7.19
N PHE A 290 6.95 -15.54 -6.55
CA PHE A 290 5.76 -16.27 -6.11
C PHE A 290 4.97 -16.82 -7.30
N ARG A 291 4.76 -16.04 -8.38
CA ARG A 291 4.03 -16.48 -9.58
C ARG A 291 4.68 -17.66 -10.29
N ARG A 292 6.01 -17.73 -10.28
CA ARG A 292 6.76 -18.83 -10.91
C ARG A 292 6.95 -20.04 -9.98
N SER A 293 6.66 -19.90 -8.69
CA SER A 293 6.71 -20.98 -7.71
C SER A 293 5.47 -21.90 -7.83
N GLY A 294 5.67 -23.16 -8.22
CA GLY A 294 4.61 -24.18 -8.29
C GLY A 294 4.03 -24.59 -6.92
N PHE A 295 4.73 -24.31 -5.82
CA PHE A 295 4.27 -24.53 -4.45
C PHE A 295 3.23 -23.50 -4.01
N ALA A 296 3.38 -22.23 -4.38
CA ALA A 296 2.39 -21.20 -4.06
C ALA A 296 1.06 -21.46 -4.79
N ALA A 297 1.11 -22.00 -6.02
CA ALA A 297 -0.06 -22.48 -6.75
C ALA A 297 -0.75 -23.69 -6.07
N ARG A 298 0.00 -24.54 -5.36
CA ARG A 298 -0.55 -25.69 -4.61
C ARG A 298 -1.16 -25.30 -3.27
N VAL A 299 -0.51 -24.42 -2.52
CA VAL A 299 -0.97 -24.01 -1.17
C VAL A 299 -2.23 -23.16 -1.22
N ALA A 300 -2.39 -22.34 -2.26
CA ALA A 300 -3.49 -21.39 -2.32
C ALA A 300 -4.71 -21.85 -3.15
N GLY A 301 -4.70 -23.11 -3.58
CA GLY A 301 -5.86 -23.80 -4.16
C GLY A 301 -6.43 -23.15 -5.43
N PRO A 302 -7.70 -23.43 -5.79
CA PRO A 302 -8.34 -22.89 -6.99
C PRO A 302 -8.45 -21.35 -7.03
N SER A 303 -8.21 -20.67 -5.90
CA SER A 303 -8.23 -19.20 -5.83
C SER A 303 -7.01 -18.54 -6.50
N TRP A 304 -5.95 -19.33 -6.78
CA TRP A 304 -4.69 -18.83 -7.32
C TRP A 304 -4.63 -18.68 -8.83
N SER A 305 -5.51 -19.35 -9.59
CA SER A 305 -5.62 -19.13 -11.05
C SER A 305 -5.97 -17.66 -11.35
N HIS A 306 -6.80 -17.03 -10.52
CA HIS A 306 -7.15 -15.61 -10.62
C HIS A 306 -6.00 -14.64 -10.26
N VAL A 307 -4.89 -15.13 -9.67
CA VAL A 307 -3.69 -14.33 -9.37
C VAL A 307 -2.63 -14.47 -10.46
N ALA A 308 -2.59 -15.62 -11.14
CA ALA A 308 -1.62 -15.95 -12.19
C ALA A 308 -2.01 -15.41 -13.59
N GLU A 309 -3.29 -15.27 -13.90
CA GLU A 309 -3.76 -14.90 -15.25
C GLU A 309 -3.62 -13.41 -15.61
N GLY A 310 -3.24 -12.54 -14.67
CA GLY A 310 -3.13 -11.09 -14.89
C GLY A 310 -1.76 -10.57 -15.35
N GLY A 311 -0.83 -11.44 -15.78
CA GLY A 311 0.44 -11.02 -16.36
C GLY A 311 0.33 -10.94 -17.89
N PRO A 312 0.94 -9.94 -18.56
CA PRO A 312 0.85 -9.82 -20.02
C PRO A 312 1.40 -11.10 -20.65
N ARG A 313 0.56 -11.79 -21.44
CA ARG A 313 1.03 -12.82 -22.36
C ARG A 313 1.98 -12.12 -23.32
N GLU A 314 3.27 -12.42 -23.21
CA GLU A 314 4.33 -11.98 -24.14
C GLU A 314 4.00 -12.30 -25.62
N ALA A 315 3.02 -13.17 -25.87
CA ALA A 315 2.54 -13.52 -27.20
C ALA A 315 1.81 -12.38 -27.94
N ASP A 316 1.20 -11.40 -27.27
CA ASP A 316 0.39 -10.39 -27.96
C ASP A 316 1.20 -9.18 -28.47
N ALA A 317 2.44 -9.01 -28.00
CA ALA A 317 3.34 -7.93 -28.45
C ALA A 317 4.10 -8.26 -29.74
N ALA A 318 4.13 -9.54 -30.15
CA ALA A 318 4.79 -9.97 -31.38
C ALA A 318 3.88 -9.85 -32.62
N THR A 319 2.56 -9.93 -32.44
CA THR A 319 1.59 -9.92 -33.53
C THR A 319 1.24 -8.50 -34.02
N PHE A 320 1.44 -7.47 -33.20
CA PHE A 320 1.15 -6.07 -33.57
C PHE A 320 2.29 -5.37 -34.33
N ARG A 321 3.41 -6.06 -34.62
CA ARG A 321 4.60 -5.46 -35.25
C ARG A 321 4.72 -5.74 -36.75
N SER A 322 3.69 -6.31 -37.41
CA SER A 322 3.79 -6.76 -38.81
C SER A 322 2.73 -6.22 -39.79
N SER A 323 1.91 -5.25 -39.40
CA SER A 323 0.91 -4.67 -40.32
C SER A 323 1.04 -3.15 -40.45
N ASP A 324 1.97 -2.70 -41.30
CA ASP A 324 1.73 -1.71 -42.36
C ASP A 324 3.02 -1.45 -43.16
N PRO A 325 3.00 -1.21 -44.50
CA PRO A 325 2.27 -0.05 -45.04
C PRO A 325 1.77 -0.19 -46.50
N LEU A 326 0.46 -0.09 -46.76
CA LEU A 326 -0.02 0.20 -48.12
C LEU A 326 -1.28 1.08 -48.12
N VAL A 327 -1.10 2.38 -47.85
CA VAL A 327 -2.03 3.41 -48.35
C VAL A 327 -1.28 4.28 -49.34
N ARG A 328 -1.44 3.96 -50.62
CA ARG A 328 -1.00 4.79 -51.75
C ARG A 328 -1.73 6.13 -51.70
N ALA A 329 -0.97 7.21 -51.55
CA ALA A 329 -1.38 8.53 -51.98
C ALA A 329 -1.57 8.53 -53.51
N SER A 330 -2.74 8.97 -53.99
CA SER A 330 -2.94 9.33 -55.40
C SER A 330 -2.94 10.86 -55.51
N PRO A 331 -2.14 11.47 -56.39
CA PRO A 331 -2.23 12.90 -56.68
C PRO A 331 -2.87 13.09 -58.06
N ARG A 332 -4.11 13.59 -58.15
CA ARG A 332 -4.64 14.18 -59.39
C ARG A 332 -5.63 15.33 -59.15
N SER A 333 -5.09 16.54 -59.38
CA SER A 333 -5.65 17.61 -60.22
C SER A 333 -7.15 17.95 -60.13
N GLY A 334 -7.41 19.12 -59.55
CA GLY A 334 -8.25 20.21 -60.08
C GLY A 334 -9.47 19.89 -60.93
N ARG A 335 -10.64 20.30 -60.44
CA ARG A 335 -11.58 21.17 -61.17
C ARG A 335 -12.67 21.69 -60.23
N ALA A 336 -12.92 22.98 -60.37
CA ALA A 336 -14.03 23.71 -59.80
C ALA A 336 -15.37 23.04 -60.16
N LEU A 337 -16.33 23.08 -59.24
CA LEU A 337 -17.74 23.24 -59.55
C LEU A 337 -18.48 23.70 -58.29
N ALA A 338 -18.66 25.03 -58.24
CA ALA A 338 -19.71 25.66 -57.47
C ALA A 338 -21.07 25.17 -58.00
N ARG A 339 -21.95 24.72 -57.10
CA ARG A 339 -23.40 24.78 -57.33
C ARG A 339 -24.08 25.23 -56.06
N CYS A 340 -24.62 26.44 -56.17
CA CYS A 340 -25.44 27.13 -55.19
C CYS A 340 -26.88 27.15 -55.74
N HIS A 341 -27.82 26.57 -55.00
CA HIS A 341 -29.28 26.78 -55.04
C HIS A 341 -29.81 26.09 -53.77
N SER A 342 -30.75 26.58 -52.98
CA SER A 342 -31.51 27.83 -52.92
C SER A 342 -32.33 27.70 -51.63
N ARG A 343 -32.23 28.68 -50.71
CA ARG A 343 -33.22 29.14 -49.71
C ARG A 343 -32.59 29.49 -48.34
N GLY A 344 -32.25 30.78 -48.22
CA GLY A 344 -32.67 31.64 -47.12
C GLY A 344 -32.19 31.37 -45.68
N ARG A 345 -31.01 31.91 -45.34
CA ARG A 345 -30.80 32.92 -44.27
C ARG A 345 -29.30 33.13 -44.02
N CYS A 346 -28.76 34.22 -44.56
CA CYS A 346 -27.45 34.75 -44.20
C CYS A 346 -27.61 35.76 -43.06
N LEU A 347 -26.88 35.57 -41.96
CA LEU A 347 -26.57 36.63 -41.01
C LEU A 347 -25.10 36.53 -40.61
N ARG A 348 -24.33 37.48 -41.17
CA ARG A 348 -23.07 38.09 -40.70
C ARG A 348 -21.82 37.20 -40.57
N CYS A 349 -21.00 37.26 -41.62
CA CYS A 349 -19.55 37.27 -41.51
C CYS A 349 -19.07 38.65 -41.01
N VAL A 350 -18.19 38.67 -40.01
CA VAL A 350 -17.19 39.73 -39.83
C VAL A 350 -15.83 39.03 -39.89
N ALA A 351 -15.07 39.35 -40.94
CA ALA A 351 -13.69 38.94 -41.13
C ALA A 351 -12.80 40.16 -40.93
N ALA A 352 -11.76 40.06 -40.10
CA ALA A 352 -10.59 40.93 -40.18
C ALA A 352 -9.36 40.29 -39.48
N ARG A 353 -8.38 39.89 -40.33
CA ARG A 353 -6.91 40.10 -40.21
C ARG A 353 -6.29 39.81 -38.83
N GLY A 354 -5.44 38.79 -38.61
CA GLY A 354 -4.21 38.48 -39.33
C GLY A 354 -3.04 39.34 -38.85
N ILE A 355 -2.17 38.82 -37.97
CA ILE A 355 -0.69 38.98 -37.90
C ILE A 355 -0.13 38.13 -36.73
N ARG A 356 1.05 37.54 -36.98
CA ARG A 356 1.84 36.54 -36.24
C ARG A 356 2.56 37.08 -34.97
N PRO A 357 3.21 36.20 -34.16
CA PRO A 357 3.56 36.44 -32.75
C PRO A 357 4.95 37.06 -32.53
N ARG A 358 5.20 37.62 -31.33
CA ARG A 358 6.54 37.91 -30.82
C ARG A 358 6.68 37.51 -29.34
N LEU A 359 7.77 36.77 -29.08
CA LEU A 359 8.39 36.53 -27.78
C LEU A 359 8.92 37.83 -27.15
N ALA A 360 8.83 37.92 -25.82
CA ALA A 360 9.79 38.50 -24.84
C ALA A 360 9.14 38.31 -23.45
N LEU A 361 9.60 37.48 -22.52
CA LEU A 361 10.81 37.55 -21.67
C LEU A 361 10.95 38.85 -20.86
N VAL A 362 11.35 38.68 -19.59
CA VAL A 362 11.52 39.66 -18.48
C VAL A 362 10.25 39.82 -17.62
N GLY A 363 10.22 39.67 -16.29
CA GLY A 363 11.27 39.46 -15.29
C GLY A 363 10.79 40.08 -13.96
N ARG A 364 11.06 39.39 -12.84
CA ARG A 364 11.17 39.85 -11.44
C ARG A 364 10.17 40.89 -10.91
N PHE A 365 9.37 40.48 -9.93
CA PHE A 365 9.46 41.00 -8.56
C PHE A 365 9.16 39.88 -7.57
#